data_AF-A0A538GXC6-F1
#
_entry.id   AF-A0A538GXC6-F1
#
_cell.length_a   1.000
_cell.length_b   1.000
_cell.length_c   1.000
_cell.angle_alpha   90.00
_cell.angle_beta   90.00
_cell.angle_gamma   90.00
#
_symmetry.space_group_name_H-M   'P 1'
#
loop_
_entity.id
_entity.type
_entity.pdbx_description
1 polymer ?
#
loop_
_entity_poly.entity_id
_entity_poly.type
_entity_poly.pdbx_seq_one_letter_code
_entity_poly.pdbx_strand_id
1 'polypeptide(L)'
;MGRHLLLPLTAAVLLLSTATANASEIIDRNAQSVRLGVDASGHALVTYTVGGRVMHVRAWGAVDARQPTTGRPQVRFRKDYSGRDWTSFRNQCRAYDGPKLAFQVAACASSDGSYWALQSWRRTLPNFDGPRRGGLGAWELHLSHWSGPIATLEAWTDWVYGGRYHHLFGRLTYDGQPVYGFSATHVGSPLDSYGRNIYVDTFDSRYGKGWRRENAFLAHRPTGVFCYGFYPSTSRGPGNGAKYRLTAIGPGVTPDVSVTVPGLHDYDPKSSGDVAYEHQQNALQDSIAGVDKKCRVH
;
A
#
# COMPACT_ATOMS: atom_id res chain seq x y z
N MET A 1 30.31 -9.86 59.62
CA MET A 1 30.10 -8.65 58.79
C MET A 1 29.80 -9.13 57.37
N GLY A 2 28.54 -8.93 56.94
CA GLY A 2 27.91 -9.69 55.86
C GLY A 2 28.34 -9.31 54.45
N ARG A 3 28.57 -10.33 53.62
CA ARG A 3 28.74 -10.24 52.16
C ARG A 3 27.36 -10.10 51.51
N HIS A 4 27.01 -8.91 51.05
CA HIS A 4 25.83 -8.72 50.21
C HIS A 4 26.14 -9.16 48.78
N LEU A 5 25.56 -10.30 48.37
CA LEU A 5 25.47 -10.69 46.96
C LEU A 5 24.44 -9.79 46.26
N LEU A 6 24.89 -9.01 45.29
CA LEU A 6 24.03 -8.31 44.34
C LEU A 6 23.65 -9.29 43.22
N LEU A 7 22.40 -9.75 43.22
CA LEU A 7 21.80 -10.44 42.06
C LEU A 7 21.52 -9.41 40.94
N PRO A 8 21.90 -9.66 39.68
CA PRO A 8 21.46 -8.84 38.58
C PRO A 8 20.02 -9.21 38.21
N LEU A 9 19.10 -8.26 38.38
CA LEU A 9 17.71 -8.36 37.94
C LEU A 9 17.68 -8.18 36.40
N THR A 10 17.71 -9.27 35.64
CA THR A 10 17.48 -9.24 34.19
C THR A 10 16.02 -8.91 33.91
N ALA A 11 15.73 -7.65 33.60
CA ALA A 11 14.43 -7.21 33.10
C ALA A 11 14.22 -7.78 31.69
N ALA A 12 13.36 -8.79 31.57
CA ALA A 12 12.90 -9.30 30.29
C ALA A 12 12.01 -8.24 29.60
N VAL A 13 12.57 -7.55 28.61
CA VAL A 13 11.81 -6.64 27.74
C VAL A 13 10.93 -7.49 26.83
N LEU A 14 9.64 -7.59 27.16
CA LEU A 14 8.60 -8.15 26.29
C LEU A 14 8.48 -7.29 25.04
N LEU A 15 8.94 -7.82 23.90
CA LEU A 15 8.67 -7.29 22.57
C LEU A 15 7.18 -7.42 22.28
N LEU A 16 6.41 -6.40 22.64
CA LEU A 16 5.03 -6.24 22.19
C LEU A 16 5.04 -6.04 20.68
N SER A 17 4.77 -7.11 19.94
CA SER A 17 4.46 -7.02 18.52
C SER A 17 3.20 -6.15 18.35
N THR A 18 3.38 -4.92 17.88
CA THR A 18 2.27 -4.03 17.57
C THR A 18 1.51 -4.65 16.40
N ALA A 19 0.28 -5.10 16.67
CA ALA A 19 -0.64 -5.53 15.64
C ALA A 19 -0.91 -4.34 14.71
N THR A 20 -0.24 -4.32 13.57
CA THR A 20 -0.52 -3.37 12.49
C THR A 20 -1.89 -3.75 11.92
N ALA A 21 -2.85 -2.84 11.99
CA ALA A 21 -4.16 -3.06 11.41
C ALA A 21 -3.99 -3.08 9.87
N ASN A 22 -4.23 -4.24 9.27
CA ASN A 22 -4.04 -4.44 7.83
C ASN A 22 -5.34 -4.04 7.11
N ALA A 23 -5.36 -2.86 6.48
CA ALA A 23 -6.10 -2.68 5.23
C ALA A 23 -5.41 -3.56 4.16
N SER A 24 -6.18 -4.12 3.21
CA SER A 24 -5.95 -5.38 2.46
C SER A 24 -5.34 -6.55 3.25
N GLU A 25 -6.02 -7.69 3.14
CA GLU A 25 -5.77 -8.82 4.03
C GLU A 25 -4.69 -9.71 3.42
N ILE A 26 -3.47 -9.59 3.96
CA ILE A 26 -2.38 -10.51 3.66
C ILE A 26 -2.84 -11.94 4.01
N ILE A 27 -2.74 -12.83 3.02
CA ILE A 27 -2.95 -14.27 3.16
C ILE A 27 -1.66 -14.93 3.62
N ASP A 28 -0.56 -14.67 2.92
CA ASP A 28 0.76 -15.21 3.26
C ASP A 28 1.88 -14.41 2.58
N ARG A 29 3.12 -14.89 2.73
CA ARG A 29 4.34 -14.31 2.20
C ARG A 29 5.15 -15.34 1.42
N ASN A 30 5.70 -14.92 0.29
CA ASN A 30 6.48 -15.72 -0.64
C ASN A 30 5.71 -16.97 -1.15
N ALA A 31 4.40 -16.83 -1.30
CA ALA A 31 3.53 -17.84 -1.87
C ALA A 31 3.84 -18.07 -3.35
N GLN A 32 3.81 -19.34 -3.76
CA GLN A 32 4.02 -19.80 -5.14
C GLN A 32 2.84 -20.66 -5.58
N SER A 33 2.75 -20.98 -6.88
CA SER A 33 1.70 -21.85 -7.42
C SER A 33 0.28 -21.46 -6.98
N VAL A 34 0.03 -20.15 -6.95
CA VAL A 34 -1.18 -19.54 -6.39
C VAL A 34 -2.38 -19.83 -7.28
N ARG A 35 -3.48 -20.24 -6.65
CA ARG A 35 -4.79 -20.44 -7.26
C ARG A 35 -5.88 -19.84 -6.39
N LEU A 36 -6.91 -19.33 -7.04
CA LEU A 36 -8.10 -18.77 -6.43
C LEU A 36 -9.33 -19.52 -6.94
N GLY A 37 -10.21 -19.91 -6.03
CA GLY A 37 -11.56 -20.40 -6.33
C GLY A 37 -12.57 -19.75 -5.41
N VAL A 38 -13.83 -19.68 -5.83
CA VAL A 38 -14.95 -19.15 -5.05
C VAL A 38 -16.11 -20.13 -5.16
N ASP A 39 -16.72 -20.52 -4.04
CA ASP A 39 -17.87 -21.43 -4.03
C ASP A 39 -19.21 -20.68 -4.18
N ALA A 40 -20.32 -21.42 -4.32
CA ALA A 40 -21.67 -20.85 -4.42
C ALA A 40 -22.11 -20.03 -3.20
N SER A 41 -21.45 -20.20 -2.05
CA SER A 41 -21.72 -19.43 -0.85
C SER A 41 -20.93 -18.12 -0.80
N GLY A 42 -20.16 -17.81 -1.83
CA GLY A 42 -19.30 -16.62 -1.89
C GLY A 42 -18.07 -16.75 -0.98
N HIS A 43 -17.62 -17.97 -0.67
CA HIS A 43 -16.38 -18.17 0.08
C HIS A 43 -15.22 -18.44 -0.87
N ALA A 44 -14.11 -17.73 -0.66
CA ALA A 44 -12.89 -17.95 -1.40
C ALA A 44 -12.09 -19.13 -0.82
N LEU A 45 -11.47 -19.92 -1.69
CA LEU A 45 -10.39 -20.85 -1.40
C LEU A 45 -9.12 -20.37 -2.11
N VAL A 46 -8.12 -20.00 -1.32
CA VAL A 46 -6.78 -19.64 -1.79
C VAL A 46 -5.87 -20.84 -1.58
N THR A 47 -5.37 -21.41 -2.68
CA THR A 47 -4.42 -22.52 -2.65
C THR A 47 -3.07 -22.04 -3.14
N TYR A 48 -2.00 -22.35 -2.42
CA TYR A 48 -0.64 -21.94 -2.77
C TYR A 48 0.39 -22.84 -2.12
N THR A 49 1.65 -22.70 -2.52
CA THR A 49 2.80 -23.39 -1.92
C THR A 49 3.70 -22.38 -1.21
N VAL A 50 4.11 -22.68 0.02
CA VAL A 50 5.08 -21.89 0.78
C VAL A 50 5.99 -22.83 1.57
N GLY A 51 7.31 -22.62 1.51
CA GLY A 51 8.29 -23.47 2.19
C GLY A 51 8.15 -24.97 1.88
N GLY A 52 7.78 -25.31 0.63
CA GLY A 52 7.55 -26.70 0.19
C GLY A 52 6.22 -27.33 0.64
N ARG A 53 5.36 -26.58 1.35
CA ARG A 53 4.05 -27.05 1.81
C ARG A 53 2.92 -26.45 0.98
N VAL A 54 1.94 -27.26 0.62
CA VAL A 54 0.69 -26.77 0.03
C VAL A 54 -0.23 -26.29 1.15
N MET A 55 -0.78 -25.10 0.96
CA MET A 55 -1.71 -24.43 1.86
C MET A 55 -3.07 -24.31 1.18
N HIS A 56 -4.13 -24.47 1.96
CA HIS A 56 -5.51 -24.26 1.57
C HIS A 56 -6.15 -23.32 2.58
N VAL A 57 -6.36 -22.07 2.19
CA VAL A 57 -6.88 -21.02 3.07
C VAL A 57 -8.26 -20.62 2.59
N ARG A 58 -9.27 -20.72 3.46
CA ARG A 58 -10.61 -20.22 3.17
C ARG A 58 -10.78 -18.79 3.69
N ALA A 59 -11.46 -17.94 2.93
CA ALA A 59 -11.75 -16.57 3.35
C ALA A 59 -13.18 -16.14 2.98
N TRP A 60 -13.84 -15.39 3.86
CA TRP A 60 -15.23 -14.94 3.66
C TRP A 60 -15.63 -13.78 4.58
N GLY A 61 -16.86 -13.28 4.42
CA GLY A 61 -17.53 -12.42 5.41
C GLY A 61 -17.17 -10.92 5.33
N ALA A 62 -16.44 -10.49 4.31
CA ALA A 62 -16.22 -9.08 4.01
C ALA A 62 -16.24 -8.84 2.51
N VAL A 63 -16.72 -7.66 2.12
CA VAL A 63 -16.73 -7.12 0.76
C VAL A 63 -16.51 -5.61 0.86
N ASP A 64 -15.87 -5.03 -0.14
CA ASP A 64 -15.69 -3.58 -0.31
C ASP A 64 -14.92 -2.91 0.85
N ALA A 65 -15.24 -1.64 1.12
CA ALA A 65 -14.67 -0.85 2.20
C ALA A 65 -15.71 0.08 2.81
N ARG A 66 -15.55 0.40 4.09
CA ARG A 66 -16.25 1.51 4.75
C ARG A 66 -15.51 2.81 4.50
N GLN A 67 -16.29 3.87 4.32
CA GLN A 67 -15.77 5.23 4.30
C GLN A 67 -15.13 5.59 5.66
N PRO A 68 -14.10 6.46 5.70
CA PRO A 68 -13.39 6.78 6.93
C PRO A 68 -14.33 7.28 8.04
N THR A 69 -14.38 6.55 9.15
CA THR A 69 -15.12 6.95 10.36
C THR A 69 -14.38 6.47 11.61
N THR A 70 -14.48 7.24 12.69
CA THR A 70 -13.94 6.86 14.01
C THR A 70 -14.87 5.90 14.76
N GLY A 71 -16.15 5.79 14.36
CA GLY A 71 -17.17 5.08 15.13
C GLY A 71 -17.21 3.56 14.91
N ARG A 72 -16.53 3.04 13.88
CA ARG A 72 -16.56 1.62 13.52
C ARG A 72 -15.24 1.17 12.92
N PRO A 73 -14.79 -0.08 13.14
CA PRO A 73 -13.64 -0.63 12.45
C PRO A 73 -13.95 -0.88 10.97
N GLN A 74 -12.88 -0.97 10.19
CA GLN A 74 -12.94 -1.33 8.78
C GLN A 74 -13.41 -2.79 8.56
N VAL A 75 -13.92 -3.11 7.36
CA VAL A 75 -14.26 -4.50 6.99
C VAL A 75 -13.00 -5.37 6.95
N ARG A 76 -13.16 -6.66 7.29
CA ARG A 76 -12.07 -7.65 7.30
C ARG A 76 -12.60 -9.06 7.05
N PHE A 77 -11.78 -9.90 6.43
CA PHE A 77 -12.16 -11.30 6.22
C PHE A 77 -12.15 -12.10 7.53
N ARG A 78 -12.99 -13.12 7.57
CA ARG A 78 -12.74 -14.33 8.36
C ARG A 78 -11.85 -15.23 7.53
N LYS A 79 -10.81 -15.79 8.15
CA LYS A 79 -9.83 -16.65 7.48
C LYS A 79 -9.67 -17.96 8.25
N ASP A 80 -9.65 -19.07 7.53
CA ASP A 80 -9.36 -20.39 8.07
C ASP A 80 -8.14 -21.00 7.36
N TYR A 81 -7.07 -21.21 8.14
CA TYR A 81 -5.81 -21.79 7.71
C TYR A 81 -5.69 -23.28 8.06
N SER A 82 -6.73 -23.90 8.60
CA SER A 82 -6.71 -25.30 9.05
C SER A 82 -6.51 -26.29 7.90
N GLY A 83 -6.80 -25.88 6.67
CA GLY A 83 -6.78 -26.77 5.50
C GLY A 83 -7.86 -27.84 5.56
N ARG A 84 -8.96 -27.62 6.30
CA ARG A 84 -10.11 -28.53 6.31
C ARG A 84 -11.08 -28.21 5.18
N ASP A 85 -11.86 -29.22 4.78
CA ASP A 85 -12.95 -29.12 3.81
C ASP A 85 -12.59 -28.57 2.41
N TRP A 86 -11.30 -28.49 2.07
CA TRP A 86 -10.87 -28.03 0.74
C TRP A 86 -11.18 -29.08 -0.35
N THR A 87 -11.24 -30.36 0.01
CA THR A 87 -11.53 -31.46 -0.93
C THR A 87 -12.98 -31.47 -1.41
N SER A 88 -13.90 -30.96 -0.61
CA SER A 88 -15.32 -30.79 -0.98
C SER A 88 -15.59 -29.44 -1.62
N PHE A 89 -14.59 -28.55 -1.71
CA PHE A 89 -14.72 -27.24 -2.32
C PHE A 89 -15.04 -27.37 -3.81
N ARG A 90 -16.12 -26.71 -4.23
CA ARG A 90 -16.53 -26.65 -5.65
C ARG A 90 -16.37 -25.23 -6.13
N ASN A 91 -15.39 -25.02 -6.99
CA ASN A 91 -15.15 -23.72 -7.60
C ASN A 91 -16.26 -23.37 -8.60
N GLN A 92 -16.82 -22.18 -8.45
CA GLN A 92 -17.78 -21.54 -9.36
C GLN A 92 -17.28 -20.18 -9.87
N CYS A 93 -16.02 -19.85 -9.63
CA CYS A 93 -15.37 -18.69 -10.24
C CYS A 93 -15.58 -18.70 -11.76
N ARG A 94 -16.09 -17.58 -12.27
CA ARG A 94 -16.10 -17.27 -13.69
C ARG A 94 -14.83 -16.51 -14.06
N ALA A 95 -14.55 -16.46 -15.36
CA ALA A 95 -13.47 -15.63 -15.88
C ALA A 95 -13.63 -14.19 -15.38
N TYR A 96 -12.54 -13.60 -14.93
CA TYR A 96 -12.52 -12.22 -14.46
C TYR A 96 -12.73 -11.25 -15.63
N ASP A 97 -13.73 -10.38 -15.50
CA ASP A 97 -14.10 -9.34 -16.47
C ASP A 97 -14.12 -7.93 -15.86
N GLY A 98 -13.54 -7.77 -14.66
CA GLY A 98 -13.42 -6.50 -13.96
C GLY A 98 -12.28 -5.60 -14.45
N PRO A 99 -12.02 -4.47 -13.75
CA PRO A 99 -10.97 -3.52 -14.12
C PRO A 99 -9.56 -4.12 -14.04
N LYS A 100 -8.60 -3.52 -14.73
CA LYS A 100 -7.20 -3.95 -14.62
C LYS A 100 -6.69 -3.83 -13.18
N LEU A 101 -6.14 -4.91 -12.64
CA LEU A 101 -5.59 -4.94 -11.28
C LEU A 101 -4.07 -4.81 -11.28
N ALA A 102 -3.53 -4.06 -10.32
CA ALA A 102 -2.10 -3.97 -10.10
C ALA A 102 -1.56 -5.31 -9.57
N PHE A 103 -0.41 -5.78 -10.06
CA PHE A 103 0.26 -6.98 -9.51
C PHE A 103 -0.62 -8.25 -9.45
N GLN A 104 -1.59 -8.38 -10.37
CA GLN A 104 -2.53 -9.49 -10.39
C GLN A 104 -1.81 -10.84 -10.51
N VAL A 105 -2.16 -11.76 -9.62
CA VAL A 105 -1.73 -13.16 -9.65
C VAL A 105 -2.87 -14.06 -10.11
N ALA A 106 -4.06 -13.86 -9.54
CA ALA A 106 -5.29 -14.52 -9.93
C ALA A 106 -6.48 -13.61 -9.63
N ALA A 107 -7.54 -13.70 -10.42
CA ALA A 107 -8.78 -12.99 -10.16
C ALA A 107 -9.94 -13.79 -10.76
N CYS A 108 -11.14 -13.62 -10.21
CA CYS A 108 -12.34 -14.22 -10.76
C CYS A 108 -13.59 -13.40 -10.46
N ALA A 109 -14.61 -13.58 -11.29
CA ALA A 109 -15.95 -13.06 -11.05
C ALA A 109 -16.78 -14.12 -10.32
N SER A 110 -17.45 -13.71 -9.24
CA SER A 110 -18.40 -14.51 -8.49
C SER A 110 -19.76 -14.52 -9.19
N SER A 111 -20.62 -15.48 -8.84
CA SER A 111 -21.99 -15.59 -9.40
C SER A 111 -22.91 -14.47 -8.93
N ASP A 112 -22.63 -13.85 -7.78
CA ASP A 112 -23.38 -12.73 -7.21
C ASP A 112 -23.01 -11.36 -7.80
N GLY A 113 -22.11 -11.33 -8.79
CA GLY A 113 -21.66 -10.10 -9.45
C GLY A 113 -20.47 -9.42 -8.77
N SER A 114 -20.00 -9.94 -7.64
CA SER A 114 -18.75 -9.48 -7.00
C SER A 114 -17.51 -10.09 -7.66
N TYR A 115 -16.35 -9.58 -7.27
CA TYR A 115 -15.04 -10.01 -7.74
C TYR A 115 -14.12 -10.37 -6.60
N TRP A 116 -13.31 -11.40 -6.82
CA TRP A 116 -12.22 -11.76 -5.94
C TRP A 116 -10.88 -11.66 -6.67
N ALA A 117 -9.83 -11.23 -5.97
CA ALA A 117 -8.50 -11.17 -6.55
C ALA A 117 -7.39 -11.45 -5.53
N LEU A 118 -6.30 -11.97 -6.06
CA LEU A 118 -5.02 -12.12 -5.40
C LEU A 118 -3.99 -11.25 -6.11
N GLN A 119 -3.32 -10.39 -5.35
CA GLN A 119 -2.26 -9.50 -5.82
C GLN A 119 -0.97 -9.80 -5.05
N SER A 120 0.19 -9.67 -5.69
CA SER A 120 1.46 -9.90 -4.99
C SER A 120 2.56 -8.90 -5.29
N TRP A 121 3.05 -8.26 -4.22
CA TRP A 121 4.09 -7.24 -4.31
C TRP A 121 4.88 -7.10 -2.99
N ARG A 122 6.00 -6.36 -3.05
CA ARG A 122 6.93 -6.21 -1.91
C ARG A 122 6.69 -4.89 -1.18
N ARG A 123 5.82 -4.94 -0.19
CA ARG A 123 5.48 -3.74 0.60
C ARG A 123 6.57 -3.33 1.58
N THR A 124 7.16 -4.27 2.31
CA THR A 124 8.08 -3.99 3.42
C THR A 124 9.54 -3.82 2.99
N LEU A 125 9.82 -3.04 1.95
CA LEU A 125 11.19 -2.67 1.60
C LEU A 125 11.69 -1.50 2.46
N PRO A 126 12.99 -1.46 2.82
CA PRO A 126 13.57 -0.31 3.50
C PRO A 126 13.40 0.97 2.67
N ASN A 127 13.07 2.09 3.33
CA ASN A 127 13.07 3.39 2.69
C ASN A 127 14.49 3.76 2.22
N PHE A 128 14.57 4.59 1.17
CA PHE A 128 15.77 5.13 0.54
C PHE A 128 16.75 4.06 0.04
N ASP A 129 16.19 2.95 -0.48
CA ASP A 129 16.90 1.70 -0.81
C ASP A 129 17.91 1.30 0.28
N GLY A 130 17.50 1.47 1.54
CA GLY A 130 18.31 1.14 2.69
C GLY A 130 18.68 -0.34 2.75
N PRO A 131 19.67 -0.70 3.59
CA PRO A 131 20.10 -2.07 3.73
C PRO A 131 18.94 -2.97 4.17
N ARG A 132 18.80 -4.13 3.53
CA ARG A 132 17.80 -5.12 3.90
C ARG A 132 18.11 -5.66 5.29
N ARG A 133 17.09 -5.72 6.14
CA ARG A 133 17.13 -6.40 7.43
C ARG A 133 16.27 -7.65 7.36
N GLY A 134 16.52 -8.61 8.25
CA GLY A 134 15.71 -9.82 8.36
C GLY A 134 14.22 -9.48 8.50
N GLY A 135 13.36 -10.20 7.78
CA GLY A 135 11.91 -10.00 7.81
C GLY A 135 11.36 -8.92 6.86
N LEU A 136 12.22 -8.18 6.15
CA LEU A 136 11.82 -7.18 5.16
C LEU A 136 11.83 -7.73 3.73
N GLY A 137 10.98 -7.16 2.88
CA GLY A 137 10.96 -7.43 1.44
C GLY A 137 10.41 -8.80 1.07
N ALA A 138 9.55 -9.41 1.88
CA ALA A 138 8.78 -10.56 1.42
C ALA A 138 7.81 -10.14 0.29
N TRP A 139 7.55 -11.04 -0.65
CA TRP A 139 6.41 -10.90 -1.55
C TRP A 139 5.16 -11.20 -0.75
N GLU A 140 4.32 -10.22 -0.49
CA GLU A 140 3.07 -10.43 0.23
C GLU A 140 2.00 -10.89 -0.78
N LEU A 141 1.15 -11.83 -0.39
CA LEU A 141 -0.02 -12.26 -1.17
C LEU A 141 -1.26 -11.64 -0.53
N HIS A 142 -1.87 -10.67 -1.18
CA HIS A 142 -3.01 -9.91 -0.68
C HIS A 142 -4.29 -10.45 -1.32
N LEU A 143 -5.35 -10.62 -0.52
CA LEU A 143 -6.68 -11.01 -0.99
C LEU A 143 -7.63 -9.81 -0.96
N SER A 144 -8.46 -9.71 -1.99
CA SER A 144 -9.50 -8.69 -2.12
C SER A 144 -10.83 -9.30 -2.56
N HIS A 145 -11.92 -8.66 -2.13
CA HIS A 145 -13.31 -8.98 -2.49
C HIS A 145 -14.11 -7.68 -2.59
N TRP A 146 -14.68 -7.39 -3.76
CA TRP A 146 -15.39 -6.14 -3.99
C TRP A 146 -16.53 -6.31 -5.00
N SER A 147 -17.52 -5.42 -4.94
CA SER A 147 -18.69 -5.44 -5.82
C SER A 147 -18.83 -4.17 -6.66
N GLY A 148 -18.12 -3.10 -6.31
CA GLY A 148 -18.20 -1.79 -6.96
C GLY A 148 -16.90 -1.32 -7.62
N PRO A 149 -16.64 0.00 -7.65
CA PRO A 149 -15.37 0.52 -8.15
C PRO A 149 -14.21 0.14 -7.23
N ILE A 150 -12.99 0.07 -7.79
CA ILE A 150 -11.77 0.00 -6.99
C ILE A 150 -11.32 1.41 -6.57
N ALA A 151 -10.40 1.50 -5.61
CA ALA A 151 -9.83 2.79 -5.24
C ALA A 151 -9.10 3.44 -6.44
N THR A 152 -9.03 4.76 -6.43
CA THR A 152 -8.29 5.54 -7.43
C THR A 152 -7.09 6.20 -6.75
N LEU A 153 -5.90 5.91 -7.28
CA LEU A 153 -4.66 6.56 -6.89
C LEU A 153 -4.19 7.43 -8.05
N GLU A 154 -4.36 8.73 -7.89
CA GLU A 154 -3.85 9.73 -8.81
C GLU A 154 -2.54 10.29 -8.28
N ALA A 155 -1.59 10.53 -9.17
CA ALA A 155 -0.30 11.11 -8.83
C ALA A 155 0.21 11.99 -9.98
N TRP A 156 0.94 13.04 -9.61
CA TRP A 156 1.57 13.99 -10.50
C TRP A 156 2.93 14.38 -9.94
N THR A 157 3.82 14.82 -10.83
CA THR A 157 5.16 15.31 -10.50
C THR A 157 5.21 16.82 -10.62
N ASP A 158 6.06 17.43 -9.81
CA ASP A 158 6.36 18.86 -9.89
C ASP A 158 7.78 19.14 -9.36
N TRP A 159 8.14 20.41 -9.26
CA TRP A 159 9.20 20.87 -8.38
C TRP A 159 8.62 21.66 -7.20
N VAL A 160 9.40 21.79 -6.13
CA VAL A 160 9.00 22.52 -4.93
C VAL A 160 10.14 23.40 -4.40
N TYR A 161 9.78 24.48 -3.70
CA TYR A 161 10.66 25.56 -3.26
C TYR A 161 11.34 26.27 -4.43
N GLY A 162 10.56 26.62 -5.45
CA GLY A 162 11.01 27.33 -6.65
C GLY A 162 12.02 26.49 -7.45
N GLY A 163 11.61 25.29 -7.84
CA GLY A 163 12.47 24.39 -8.62
C GLY A 163 13.53 23.59 -7.85
N ARG A 164 13.76 23.89 -6.56
CA ARG A 164 14.93 23.35 -5.83
C ARG A 164 14.89 21.84 -5.59
N TYR A 165 13.71 21.27 -5.41
CA TYR A 165 13.55 19.84 -5.15
C TYR A 165 12.47 19.25 -6.05
N HIS A 166 12.62 17.97 -6.41
CA HIS A 166 11.55 17.24 -7.09
C HIS A 166 10.42 16.97 -6.11
N HIS A 167 9.21 16.91 -6.64
CA HIS A 167 7.99 16.79 -5.87
C HIS A 167 7.03 15.78 -6.51
N LEU A 168 6.30 15.06 -5.66
CA LEU A 168 5.16 14.23 -6.04
C LEU A 168 3.96 14.65 -5.22
N PHE A 169 2.81 14.82 -5.85
CA PHE A 169 1.55 15.02 -5.15
C PHE A 169 0.44 14.20 -5.78
N GLY A 170 -0.67 14.08 -5.08
CA GLY A 170 -1.81 13.36 -5.59
C GLY A 170 -2.90 13.14 -4.56
N ARG A 171 -3.82 12.24 -4.87
CA ARG A 171 -4.89 11.86 -3.94
C ARG A 171 -5.24 10.38 -4.07
N LEU A 172 -5.67 9.81 -2.95
CA LEU A 172 -6.24 8.47 -2.87
C LEU A 172 -7.72 8.58 -2.52
N THR A 173 -8.56 8.06 -3.40
CA THR A 173 -10.03 8.06 -3.23
C THR A 173 -10.60 6.67 -3.40
N TYR A 174 -11.78 6.44 -2.82
CA TYR A 174 -12.56 5.23 -3.02
C TYR A 174 -14.03 5.61 -3.04
N ASP A 175 -14.72 5.24 -4.13
CA ASP A 175 -16.12 5.61 -4.35
C ASP A 175 -16.34 7.14 -4.26
N GLY A 176 -15.44 7.89 -4.90
CA GLY A 176 -15.45 9.36 -4.92
C GLY A 176 -15.08 10.04 -3.60
N GLN A 177 -14.81 9.27 -2.53
CA GLN A 177 -14.51 9.81 -1.20
C GLN A 177 -13.03 9.68 -0.83
N PRO A 178 -12.48 10.61 -0.05
CA PRO A 178 -11.11 10.54 0.45
C PRO A 178 -10.79 9.28 1.27
N VAL A 179 -9.60 8.73 1.06
CA VAL A 179 -9.09 7.60 1.85
C VAL A 179 -8.02 8.10 2.82
N TYR A 180 -8.31 8.12 4.12
CA TYR A 180 -7.38 8.56 5.17
C TYR A 180 -7.58 7.82 6.50
N GLY A 181 -6.56 7.84 7.34
CA GLY A 181 -6.57 7.27 8.69
C GLY A 181 -6.80 8.34 9.77
N PHE A 182 -6.87 7.90 11.02
CA PHE A 182 -7.12 8.75 12.19
C PHE A 182 -5.95 8.79 13.17
N SER A 183 -5.08 7.77 13.14
CA SER A 183 -3.94 7.65 14.04
C SER A 183 -2.74 6.99 13.37
N ALA A 184 -1.55 7.45 13.70
CA ALA A 184 -0.29 6.92 13.21
C ALA A 184 0.82 7.08 14.26
N THR A 185 1.82 6.22 14.18
CA THR A 185 3.07 6.38 14.93
C THR A 185 3.82 7.64 14.51
N HIS A 186 4.79 8.07 15.31
CA HIS A 186 5.65 9.22 14.98
C HIS A 186 6.40 9.05 13.64
N VAL A 187 6.65 7.80 13.21
CA VAL A 187 7.33 7.49 11.94
C VAL A 187 6.36 7.24 10.78
N GLY A 188 5.07 7.50 10.96
CA GLY A 188 4.08 7.46 9.88
C GLY A 188 3.46 6.09 9.59
N SER A 189 3.64 5.10 10.47
CA SER A 189 2.91 3.82 10.37
C SER A 189 1.48 3.95 10.93
N PRO A 190 0.43 3.52 10.19
CA PRO A 190 -0.95 3.49 10.67
C PRO A 190 -1.13 2.76 12.00
N LEU A 191 -2.02 3.28 12.86
CA LEU A 191 -2.42 2.67 14.14
C LEU A 191 -3.91 2.32 14.19
N ASP A 192 -4.63 2.53 13.09
CA ASP A 192 -6.06 2.26 12.97
C ASP A 192 -6.35 1.44 11.72
N SER A 193 -7.55 0.85 11.65
CA SER A 193 -7.97 -0.03 10.55
C SER A 193 -8.31 0.69 9.25
N TYR A 194 -8.29 2.02 9.24
CA TYR A 194 -8.39 2.79 8.01
C TYR A 194 -6.99 2.99 7.49
N GLY A 195 -6.14 3.75 8.18
CA GLY A 195 -4.82 4.22 7.73
C GLY A 195 -4.03 3.20 6.89
N ARG A 196 -3.48 3.67 5.76
CA ARG A 196 -2.60 2.87 4.89
C ARG A 196 -1.52 3.77 4.30
N ASN A 197 -0.33 3.21 4.15
CA ASN A 197 0.76 3.92 3.49
C ASN A 197 0.62 3.84 1.97
N ILE A 198 0.98 4.94 1.32
CA ILE A 198 1.29 5.00 -0.10
C ILE A 198 2.80 4.85 -0.21
N TYR A 199 3.23 3.82 -0.95
CA TYR A 199 4.63 3.47 -1.15
C TYR A 199 5.08 4.04 -2.49
N VAL A 200 6.24 4.70 -2.49
CA VAL A 200 6.87 5.21 -3.71
C VAL A 200 8.08 4.37 -4.02
N ASP A 201 8.06 3.74 -5.20
CA ASP A 201 9.26 3.17 -5.81
C ASP A 201 9.74 4.12 -6.93
N THR A 202 11.05 4.24 -7.07
CA THR A 202 11.72 5.05 -8.09
C THR A 202 12.47 4.13 -9.07
N PHE A 203 12.40 4.43 -10.36
CA PHE A 203 13.01 3.63 -11.43
C PHE A 203 14.28 4.28 -11.97
N ASP A 204 15.37 3.51 -12.07
CA ASP A 204 16.66 3.96 -12.60
C ASP A 204 17.13 5.28 -11.97
N SER A 205 17.11 5.32 -10.63
CA SER A 205 17.56 6.47 -9.85
C SER A 205 18.98 6.28 -9.36
N ARG A 206 19.45 7.23 -8.55
CA ARG A 206 20.73 7.10 -7.84
C ARG A 206 20.83 5.89 -6.90
N TYR A 207 19.71 5.24 -6.56
CA TYR A 207 19.71 3.99 -5.80
C TYR A 207 20.13 2.78 -6.64
N GLY A 208 20.17 2.95 -7.96
CA GLY A 208 20.62 1.94 -8.92
C GLY A 208 19.55 1.59 -9.93
N LYS A 209 19.91 0.69 -10.84
CA LYS A 209 19.02 0.23 -11.92
C LYS A 209 17.77 -0.49 -11.39
N GLY A 210 16.69 -0.37 -12.15
CA GLY A 210 15.38 -0.95 -11.89
C GLY A 210 14.59 -0.21 -10.81
N TRP A 211 13.49 -0.83 -10.36
CA TRP A 211 12.66 -0.30 -9.29
C TRP A 211 13.34 -0.42 -7.93
N ARG A 212 13.44 0.70 -7.20
CA ARG A 212 14.00 0.83 -5.85
C ARG A 212 13.02 1.55 -4.94
N ARG A 213 12.99 1.21 -3.65
CA ARG A 213 12.08 1.88 -2.69
C ARG A 213 12.60 3.27 -2.35
N GLU A 214 11.81 4.29 -2.63
CA GLU A 214 12.05 5.65 -2.13
C GLU A 214 11.56 5.78 -0.69
N ASN A 215 10.25 5.72 -0.48
CA ASN A 215 9.67 5.96 0.84
C ASN A 215 8.23 5.42 0.92
N ALA A 216 7.60 5.61 2.07
CA ALA A 216 6.19 5.41 2.28
C ALA A 216 5.63 6.54 3.16
N PHE A 217 4.43 7.01 2.87
CA PHE A 217 3.77 8.10 3.61
C PHE A 217 2.26 7.90 3.66
N LEU A 218 1.56 8.70 4.45
CA LEU A 218 0.11 8.64 4.60
C LEU A 218 -0.57 9.70 3.75
N ALA A 219 -1.74 9.38 3.21
CA ALA A 219 -2.67 10.39 2.74
C ALA A 219 -3.18 11.23 3.92
N HIS A 220 -3.36 12.52 3.69
CA HIS A 220 -3.77 13.48 4.70
C HIS A 220 -5.27 13.36 5.01
N ARG A 221 -5.60 13.54 6.29
CA ARG A 221 -6.98 13.70 6.73
C ARG A 221 -7.37 15.19 6.68
N PRO A 222 -8.57 15.54 6.19
CA PRO A 222 -9.64 14.65 5.70
C PRO A 222 -9.69 14.50 4.18
N THR A 223 -8.68 14.96 3.45
CA THR A 223 -8.75 15.17 2.00
C THR A 223 -8.31 13.97 1.16
N GLY A 224 -7.57 13.03 1.75
CA GLY A 224 -6.97 11.91 1.01
C GLY A 224 -5.83 12.34 0.08
N VAL A 225 -5.44 13.62 0.14
CA VAL A 225 -4.34 14.20 -0.64
C VAL A 225 -3.01 13.80 0.01
N PHE A 226 -1.96 13.68 -0.79
CA PHE A 226 -0.59 13.52 -0.30
C PHE A 226 0.36 14.40 -1.10
N CYS A 227 1.46 14.77 -0.46
CA CYS A 227 2.57 15.50 -1.06
C CYS A 227 3.87 14.97 -0.51
N TYR A 228 4.86 14.84 -1.37
CA TYR A 228 6.13 14.22 -1.07
C TYR A 228 7.25 14.94 -1.82
N GLY A 229 8.13 15.58 -1.07
CA GLY A 229 9.35 16.18 -1.62
C GLY A 229 10.53 15.21 -1.55
N PHE A 230 11.30 15.17 -2.62
CA PHE A 230 12.54 14.41 -2.72
C PHE A 230 13.69 15.21 -2.12
N TYR A 231 13.82 15.15 -0.80
CA TYR A 231 14.86 15.85 -0.05
C TYR A 231 16.09 14.96 0.18
N PRO A 232 17.29 15.53 0.35
CA PRO A 232 18.51 14.79 0.72
C PRO A 232 18.49 14.40 2.21
N SER A 233 17.52 13.58 2.61
CA SER A 233 17.31 13.13 3.99
C SER A 233 18.32 12.08 4.47
N THR A 234 19.08 11.49 3.54
CA THR A 234 20.10 10.48 3.82
C THR A 234 21.37 10.78 3.01
N SER A 235 22.49 10.14 3.36
CA SER A 235 23.75 10.21 2.59
C SER A 235 23.61 9.65 1.16
N ARG A 236 22.58 8.85 0.90
CA ARG A 236 22.24 8.37 -0.45
C ARG A 236 21.55 9.44 -1.28
N GLY A 237 21.11 10.55 -0.68
CA GLY A 237 20.35 11.62 -1.32
C GLY A 237 18.96 11.19 -1.82
N PRO A 238 18.25 12.11 -2.51
CA PRO A 238 16.91 11.82 -3.02
C PRO A 238 16.92 10.84 -4.18
N GLY A 239 16.03 9.86 -4.21
CA GLY A 239 15.91 8.91 -5.33
C GLY A 239 15.18 9.47 -6.54
N ASN A 240 15.58 10.64 -7.05
CA ASN A 240 15.06 11.17 -8.32
C ASN A 240 15.34 10.14 -9.43
N GLY A 241 14.29 9.67 -10.09
CA GLY A 241 14.37 8.59 -11.08
C GLY A 241 13.61 8.94 -12.35
N ALA A 242 13.80 8.13 -13.39
CA ALA A 242 13.15 8.34 -14.67
C ALA A 242 11.62 8.16 -14.61
N LYS A 243 11.13 7.38 -13.64
CA LYS A 243 9.71 7.13 -13.37
C LYS A 243 9.49 6.85 -11.88
N TYR A 244 8.29 7.13 -11.41
CA TYR A 244 7.85 6.78 -10.07
C TYR A 244 6.64 5.84 -10.14
N ARG A 245 6.63 4.81 -9.30
CA ARG A 245 5.48 3.93 -9.10
C ARG A 245 4.96 4.12 -7.69
N LEU A 246 3.74 4.63 -7.58
CA LEU A 246 3.04 4.74 -6.32
C LEU A 246 2.15 3.52 -6.16
N THR A 247 2.15 2.91 -4.99
CA THR A 247 1.32 1.75 -4.65
C THR A 247 0.67 1.95 -3.29
N ALA A 248 -0.64 1.75 -3.21
CA ALA A 248 -1.36 1.76 -1.95
C ALA A 248 -2.13 0.45 -1.81
N ILE A 249 -2.15 -0.04 -0.58
CA ILE A 249 -3.09 -1.08 -0.21
C ILE A 249 -4.53 -0.53 -0.35
N GLY A 250 -5.41 -1.33 -0.96
CA GLY A 250 -6.84 -1.00 -1.08
C GLY A 250 -7.49 -0.76 0.29
N PRO A 251 -8.42 0.22 0.43
CA PRO A 251 -9.19 0.38 1.65
C PRO A 251 -10.05 -0.87 1.92
N GLY A 252 -10.23 -1.23 3.19
CA GLY A 252 -10.99 -2.42 3.55
C GLY A 252 -10.42 -3.69 2.91
N VAL A 253 -11.29 -4.40 2.20
CA VAL A 253 -10.93 -5.62 1.45
C VAL A 253 -10.95 -5.39 -0.06
N THR A 254 -10.84 -4.13 -0.51
CA THR A 254 -10.77 -3.81 -1.95
C THR A 254 -9.37 -4.08 -2.53
N PRO A 255 -9.22 -4.13 -3.87
CA PRO A 255 -7.93 -4.33 -4.53
C PRO A 255 -6.87 -3.29 -4.18
N ASP A 256 -5.61 -3.72 -4.14
CA ASP A 256 -4.47 -2.81 -4.14
C ASP A 256 -4.41 -2.03 -5.45
N VAL A 257 -3.93 -0.79 -5.37
CA VAL A 257 -3.90 0.13 -6.51
C VAL A 257 -2.49 0.64 -6.73
N SER A 258 -2.14 0.83 -8.01
CA SER A 258 -0.84 1.37 -8.37
C SER A 258 -0.94 2.23 -9.62
N VAL A 259 -0.17 3.31 -9.62
CA VAL A 259 0.01 4.22 -10.76
C VAL A 259 1.50 4.42 -11.03
N THR A 260 1.85 4.58 -12.29
CA THR A 260 3.20 4.96 -12.71
C THR A 260 3.15 6.32 -13.39
N VAL A 261 4.00 7.23 -12.95
CA VAL A 261 4.14 8.58 -13.50
C VAL A 261 5.58 8.77 -13.99
N PRO A 262 5.82 9.59 -15.03
CA PRO A 262 7.18 9.97 -15.42
C PRO A 262 7.87 10.70 -14.27
N GLY A 263 9.19 10.60 -14.19
CA GLY A 263 9.99 11.52 -13.40
C GLY A 263 10.28 12.80 -14.19
N LEU A 264 10.82 13.80 -13.50
CA LEU A 264 11.24 15.06 -14.11
C LEU A 264 12.76 15.12 -14.21
N HIS A 265 13.26 15.97 -15.09
CA HIS A 265 14.63 16.46 -15.01
C HIS A 265 14.76 17.51 -13.90
N ASP A 266 15.97 18.01 -13.66
CA ASP A 266 16.16 19.12 -12.73
C ASP A 266 15.62 20.41 -13.35
N TYR A 267 14.87 21.18 -12.56
CA TYR A 267 14.22 22.40 -13.03
C TYR A 267 15.20 23.40 -13.63
N ASP A 268 14.89 23.92 -14.82
CA ASP A 268 15.59 25.05 -15.42
C ASP A 268 14.69 26.31 -15.43
N PRO A 269 14.98 27.33 -14.60
CA PRO A 269 14.18 28.57 -14.58
C PRO A 269 14.24 29.37 -15.90
N LYS A 270 15.17 29.03 -16.80
CA LYS A 270 15.28 29.64 -18.14
C LYS A 270 14.49 28.86 -19.19
N SER A 271 14.04 27.65 -18.88
CA SER A 271 13.16 26.87 -19.73
C SER A 271 11.74 27.38 -19.57
N SER A 272 11.19 28.00 -20.62
CA SER A 272 9.78 28.40 -20.64
C SER A 272 8.83 27.21 -20.49
N GLY A 273 9.28 26.00 -20.87
CA GLY A 273 8.51 24.77 -20.69
C GLY A 273 8.43 24.35 -19.22
N ASP A 274 9.54 24.44 -18.49
CA ASP A 274 9.60 24.06 -17.07
C ASP A 274 8.78 25.03 -16.23
N VAL A 275 8.92 26.33 -16.47
CA VAL A 275 8.14 27.38 -15.80
C VAL A 275 6.64 27.18 -16.04
N ALA A 276 6.23 26.93 -17.30
CA ALA A 276 4.83 26.70 -17.62
C ALA A 276 4.29 25.42 -16.98
N TYR A 277 5.08 24.34 -16.96
CA TYR A 277 4.71 23.09 -16.32
C TYR A 277 4.55 23.25 -14.80
N GLU A 278 5.52 23.88 -14.12
CA GLU A 278 5.48 24.15 -12.68
C GLU A 278 4.23 24.98 -12.33
N HIS A 279 3.92 26.04 -13.08
CA HIS A 279 2.69 26.80 -12.87
C HIS A 279 1.41 25.96 -13.03
N GLN A 280 1.38 25.06 -14.03
CA GLN A 280 0.24 24.17 -14.25
C GLN A 280 0.08 23.17 -13.10
N GLN A 281 1.18 22.57 -12.63
CA GLN A 281 1.15 21.58 -11.56
C GLN A 281 0.84 22.21 -10.21
N ASN A 282 1.36 23.40 -9.91
CA ASN A 282 0.97 24.20 -8.74
C ASN A 282 -0.54 24.47 -8.70
N ALA A 283 -1.12 24.91 -9.82
CA ALA A 283 -2.56 25.14 -9.92
C ALA A 283 -3.37 23.84 -9.75
N LEU A 284 -2.88 22.73 -10.31
CA LEU A 284 -3.50 21.41 -10.13
C LEU A 284 -3.44 20.96 -8.67
N GLN A 285 -2.28 21.09 -8.01
CA GLN A 285 -2.10 20.76 -6.60
C GLN A 285 -3.05 21.58 -5.72
N ASP A 286 -3.15 22.88 -5.96
CA ASP A 286 -4.07 23.75 -5.22
C ASP A 286 -5.54 23.34 -5.44
N SER A 287 -5.89 22.92 -6.65
CA SER A 287 -7.25 22.48 -6.98
C SER A 287 -7.66 21.20 -6.22
N ILE A 288 -6.72 20.27 -5.98
CA ILE A 288 -7.01 19.02 -5.26
C ILE A 288 -6.80 19.13 -3.75
N ALA A 289 -5.91 20.02 -3.29
CA ALA A 289 -5.59 20.19 -1.88
C ALA A 289 -6.81 20.60 -1.07
N GLY A 290 -7.69 21.44 -1.63
CA GLY A 290 -8.92 21.90 -0.97
C GLY A 290 -8.61 22.51 0.41
N VAL A 291 -9.13 21.89 1.48
CA VAL A 291 -8.90 22.34 2.87
C VAL A 291 -7.59 21.84 3.50
N ASP A 292 -6.79 21.06 2.78
CA ASP A 292 -5.50 20.56 3.28
C ASP A 292 -4.52 21.72 3.53
N LYS A 293 -3.82 21.68 4.67
CA LYS A 293 -2.90 22.76 5.08
C LYS A 293 -1.42 22.45 4.80
N LYS A 294 -1.09 21.21 4.47
CA LYS A 294 0.31 20.73 4.33
C LYS A 294 0.71 20.65 2.85
N CYS A 295 -0.22 20.33 1.98
CA CYS A 295 -0.06 20.20 0.54
C CYS A 295 -0.27 21.51 -0.23
N ARG A 296 0.46 22.56 0.17
CA ARG A 296 0.32 23.91 -0.42
C ARG A 296 1.64 24.59 -0.73
N VAL A 297 2.74 23.87 -0.54
CA VAL A 297 4.08 24.39 -0.81
C VAL A 297 4.46 23.98 -2.22
N HIS A 298 4.94 24.97 -2.95
CA HIS A 298 5.46 24.96 -4.31
C HIS A 298 6.81 25.66 -4.32
#